data_AF-A0A9N9KHA5-F1
#
_entry.id   AF-A0A9N9KHA5-F1
#
_cell.length_a   1.000
_cell.length_b   1.000
_cell.length_c   1.000
_cell.angle_alpha   90.00
_cell.angle_beta   90.00
_cell.angle_gamma   90.00
#
_symmetry.space_group_name_H-M   'P 1'
#
loop_
_entity.id
_entity.type
_entity.pdbx_description
1 polymer ?
#
loop_
_entity_poly.entity_id
_entity_poly.type
_entity_poly.pdbx_seq_one_letter_code
_entity_poly.pdbx_strand_id
1 'polypeptide(L)'
;SPHSTPETARHFAARTFRQKITLDLHQLDSAARISLRDSLLEILYQYHDGPRNIVTQICLSLAALALQMPEWQNVLPQLTELYGKNPVTVKCLLEFLKILPEEITTNNRIPIS
;
A
#
# COMPACT_ATOMS: atom_id res chain seq x y z
N SER A 1 22.31 -17.12 5.35
CA SER A 1 21.96 -17.22 3.92
C SER A 1 20.51 -16.84 3.74
N PRO A 2 20.16 -15.95 2.79
CA PRO A 2 18.79 -15.51 2.59
C PRO A 2 18.03 -16.62 1.86
N HIS A 3 17.53 -17.58 2.62
CA HIS A 3 16.63 -18.61 2.11
C HIS A 3 15.35 -17.91 1.65
N SER A 4 15.21 -17.86 0.33
CA SER A 4 14.12 -17.27 -0.42
C SER A 4 12.78 -17.77 0.10
N THR A 5 12.05 -16.91 0.81
CA THR A 5 10.62 -17.13 1.07
C THR A 5 9.94 -17.42 -0.28
N PRO A 6 9.13 -18.49 -0.42
CA PRO A 6 8.47 -18.80 -1.68
C PRO A 6 7.65 -17.62 -2.18
N GLU A 7 7.68 -17.33 -3.48
CA GLU A 7 6.93 -16.21 -4.06
C GLU A 7 5.42 -16.32 -3.78
N THR A 8 4.91 -17.56 -3.75
CA THR A 8 3.55 -17.90 -3.32
C THR A 8 3.28 -17.54 -1.86
N ALA A 9 4.25 -17.72 -0.97
CA ALA A 9 4.13 -17.34 0.44
C ALA A 9 4.10 -15.81 0.61
N ARG A 10 4.88 -15.05 -0.19
CA ARG A 10 4.81 -13.59 -0.21
C ARG A 10 3.47 -13.09 -0.74
N HIS A 11 2.95 -13.73 -1.79
CA HIS A 11 1.63 -13.44 -2.34
C HIS A 11 0.50 -13.71 -1.35
N PHE A 12 0.56 -14.85 -0.66
CA PHE A 12 -0.40 -15.20 0.37
C PHE A 12 -0.36 -14.19 1.52
N ALA A 13 0.85 -13.87 2.01
CA ALA A 13 1.04 -12.88 3.06
C ALA A 13 0.49 -11.50 2.64
N ALA A 14 0.77 -11.04 1.42
CA ALA A 14 0.27 -9.76 0.92
C ALA A 14 -1.27 -9.74 0.82
N ARG A 15 -1.89 -10.85 0.37
CA ARG A 15 -3.36 -10.98 0.32
C ARG A 15 -3.99 -10.97 1.72
N THR A 16 -3.43 -11.74 2.66
CA THR A 16 -3.92 -11.76 4.05
C THR A 16 -3.74 -10.40 4.71
N PHE A 17 -2.63 -9.72 4.45
CA PHE A 17 -2.36 -8.39 4.98
C PHE A 17 -3.35 -7.35 4.46
N ARG A 18 -3.64 -7.36 3.15
CA ARG A 18 -4.69 -6.52 2.56
C ARG A 18 -6.04 -6.80 3.20
N GLN A 19 -6.42 -8.07 3.38
CA GLN A 19 -7.68 -8.41 4.05
C GLN A 19 -7.73 -7.90 5.49
N LYS A 20 -6.66 -8.02 6.27
CA LYS A 20 -6.60 -7.45 7.63
C LYS A 20 -6.70 -5.93 7.63
N ILE A 21 -6.04 -5.24 6.69
CA ILE A 21 -6.18 -3.78 6.54
C ILE A 21 -7.60 -3.40 6.13
N THR A 22 -8.29 -4.21 5.32
CA THR A 22 -9.68 -3.90 4.92
C THR A 22 -10.68 -4.22 6.02
N LEU A 23 -10.43 -5.23 6.87
CA LEU A 23 -11.42 -5.71 7.85
C LEU A 23 -11.18 -5.19 9.26
N ASP A 24 -9.93 -5.07 9.69
CA ASP A 24 -9.56 -4.86 11.10
C ASP A 24 -8.90 -3.50 11.38
N LEU A 25 -8.74 -2.63 10.38
CA LEU A 25 -8.06 -1.34 10.58
C LEU A 25 -8.72 -0.47 11.64
N HIS A 26 -10.05 -0.57 11.78
CA HIS A 26 -10.82 0.12 12.82
C HIS A 26 -10.46 -0.31 14.25
N GLN A 27 -9.83 -1.48 14.44
CA GLN A 27 -9.36 -1.97 15.74
C GLN A 27 -8.01 -1.35 16.15
N LEU A 28 -7.29 -0.75 15.21
CA LEU A 28 -6.04 -0.06 15.48
C LEU A 28 -6.31 1.37 15.97
N ASP A 29 -5.54 1.83 16.94
CA ASP A 29 -5.52 3.25 17.29
C ASP A 29 -4.84 4.09 16.20
N SER A 30 -4.93 5.42 16.31
CA SER A 30 -4.37 6.33 15.31
C SER A 30 -2.85 6.19 15.17
N ALA A 31 -2.14 5.94 16.28
CA ALA A 31 -0.68 5.79 16.26
C ALA A 31 -0.25 4.52 15.50
N ALA A 32 -0.93 3.40 15.72
CA ALA A 32 -0.68 2.15 15.02
C ALA A 32 -1.01 2.26 13.52
N ARG A 33 -2.08 2.97 13.15
CA ARG A 33 -2.41 3.23 11.74
C ARG A 33 -1.33 4.08 11.04
N ILE A 34 -0.81 5.11 11.71
CA ILE A 34 0.32 5.91 11.22
C ILE A 34 1.58 5.05 11.05
N SER A 35 1.93 4.23 12.05
CA SER A 35 3.10 3.35 11.97
C SER A 35 2.99 2.34 10.83
N LEU A 36 1.78 1.82 10.59
CA LEU A 36 1.49 0.91 9.48
C LEU A 36 1.66 1.60 8.12
N ARG A 37 1.14 2.83 7.96
CA ARG A 37 1.33 3.66 6.77
C ARG A 37 2.82 3.82 6.47
N ASP A 38 3.59 4.25 7.46
CA ASP A 38 5.01 4.55 7.30
C ASP A 38 5.80 3.28 6.92
N SER A 39 5.46 2.14 7.54
CA SER A 39 6.04 0.85 7.18
C SER A 39 5.73 0.44 5.74
N LEU A 40 4.49 0.62 5.28
CA LEU A 40 4.10 0.30 3.90
C LEU A 40 4.79 1.19 2.87
N LEU A 41 4.96 2.47 3.17
CA LEU A 41 5.73 3.38 2.33
C LEU A 41 7.19 2.94 2.27
N GLU A 42 7.82 2.63 3.40
CA GLU A 42 9.19 2.15 3.41
C GLU A 42 9.36 0.84 2.61
N ILE A 43 8.43 -0.11 2.78
CA ILE A 43 8.45 -1.37 2.03
C ILE A 43 8.30 -1.10 0.52
N LEU A 44 7.43 -0.19 0.10
CA LEU A 44 7.30 0.20 -1.31
C LEU A 44 8.62 0.75 -1.86
N TYR A 45 9.30 1.61 -1.09
CA TYR A 45 10.61 2.14 -1.45
C TYR A 45 11.65 1.03 -1.59
N GLN A 46 11.71 0.08 -0.66
CA GLN A 46 12.65 -1.05 -0.73
C GLN A 46 12.39 -1.96 -1.93
N TYR A 47 11.11 -2.16 -2.30
CA TYR A 47 10.70 -3.03 -3.41
C TYR A 47 10.51 -2.30 -4.74
N HIS A 48 10.99 -1.05 -4.88
CA HIS A 48 10.74 -0.26 -6.10
C HIS A 48 11.23 -0.96 -7.39
N ASP A 49 12.32 -1.74 -7.31
CA ASP A 49 12.85 -2.56 -8.41
C ASP A 49 12.54 -4.06 -8.27
N GLY A 50 11.63 -4.39 -7.36
CA GLY A 50 11.18 -5.74 -7.12
C GLY A 50 10.19 -6.25 -8.17
N PRO A 51 9.78 -7.52 -8.06
CA PRO A 51 8.77 -8.14 -8.90
C PRO A 51 7.47 -7.31 -8.95
N ARG A 52 6.94 -7.08 -10.17
CA ARG A 52 5.78 -6.21 -10.42
C ARG A 52 4.57 -6.60 -9.56
N ASN A 53 4.30 -7.89 -9.46
CA ASN A 53 3.24 -8.45 -8.63
C ASN A 53 3.34 -8.03 -7.15
N ILE A 54 4.54 -7.95 -6.58
CA ILE A 54 4.76 -7.51 -5.19
C ILE A 54 4.48 -6.01 -5.08
N VAL A 55 5.02 -5.19 -5.99
CA VAL A 55 4.78 -3.73 -6.02
C VAL A 55 3.29 -3.43 -6.13
N THR A 56 2.57 -4.07 -7.05
CA THR A 56 1.13 -3.92 -7.20
C THR A 56 0.37 -4.26 -5.91
N GLN A 57 0.74 -5.33 -5.18
CA GLN A 57 0.08 -5.66 -3.91
C GLN A 57 0.35 -4.63 -2.80
N ILE A 58 1.55 -4.06 -2.75
CA ILE A 58 1.88 -2.98 -1.80
C ILE A 58 1.05 -1.73 -2.14
N CYS A 59 0.98 -1.34 -3.41
CA CYS A 59 0.15 -0.22 -3.86
C CYS A 59 -1.34 -0.43 -3.56
N LEU A 60 -1.88 -1.64 -3.76
CA LEU A 60 -3.25 -1.99 -3.38
C LEU A 60 -3.48 -1.86 -1.86
N SER A 61 -2.50 -2.26 -1.05
CA SER A 61 -2.58 -2.15 0.40
C SER A 61 -2.54 -0.69 0.85
N LEU A 62 -1.68 0.13 0.25
CA LEU A 62 -1.61 1.58 0.48
C LEU A 62 -2.90 2.28 0.05
N ALA A 63 -3.50 1.90 -1.08
CA ALA A 63 -4.76 2.47 -1.55
C ALA A 63 -5.90 2.14 -0.59
N ALA A 64 -6.02 0.88 -0.17
CA ALA A 64 -7.00 0.47 0.84
C ALA A 64 -6.81 1.19 2.18
N LEU A 65 -5.56 1.44 2.58
CA LEU A 65 -5.25 2.19 3.79
C LEU A 65 -5.65 3.66 3.66
N ALA A 66 -5.29 4.31 2.55
CA ALA A 66 -5.63 5.69 2.25
C ALA A 66 -7.14 5.95 2.27
N LEU A 67 -7.93 5.02 1.73
CA LEU A 67 -9.40 5.12 1.73
C LEU A 67 -10.04 4.95 3.11
N GLN A 68 -9.35 4.33 4.05
CA GLN A 68 -9.85 4.06 5.41
C GLN A 68 -9.21 4.94 6.50
N MET A 69 -8.25 5.79 6.14
CA MET A 69 -7.59 6.74 7.05
C MET A 69 -7.97 8.18 6.68
N PRO A 70 -9.14 8.68 7.11
CA PRO A 70 -9.53 10.06 6.87
C PRO A 70 -8.54 11.07 7.47
N GLU A 71 -7.73 10.69 8.46
CA GLU A 71 -6.64 11.54 8.98
C GLU A 71 -5.48 11.73 7.99
N TRP A 72 -5.34 10.87 6.98
CA TRP A 72 -4.26 10.94 5.99
C TRP A 72 -4.66 11.81 4.79
N GLN A 73 -4.69 13.12 5.00
CA GLN A 73 -5.19 14.10 4.01
C GLN A 73 -4.25 14.37 2.83
N ASN A 74 -2.96 14.06 2.99
CA ASN A 74 -1.89 14.42 2.05
C ASN A 74 -1.30 13.21 1.31
N VAL A 75 -2.11 12.18 1.01
CA VAL A 75 -1.68 10.94 0.34
C VAL A 75 -0.85 11.22 -0.92
N LEU A 76 -1.43 11.91 -1.91
CA LEU A 76 -0.77 12.16 -3.20
C LEU A 76 0.46 13.07 -3.06
N PRO A 77 0.41 14.19 -2.32
CA PRO A 77 1.61 14.98 -2.04
C PRO A 77 2.75 14.16 -1.42
N GLN A 78 2.45 13.33 -0.41
CA GLN A 78 3.47 12.54 0.27
C GLN A 78 4.10 11.49 -0.65
N LEU A 79 3.30 10.74 -1.42
CA LEU A 79 3.85 9.79 -2.40
C LEU A 79 4.64 10.49 -3.51
N THR A 80 4.20 11.67 -3.95
CA THR A 80 4.93 12.45 -4.96
C THR A 80 6.29 12.90 -4.44
N GLU A 81 6.35 13.33 -3.17
CA GLU A 81 7.60 13.72 -2.54
C GLU A 81 8.56 12.55 -2.38
N LEU A 82 8.06 11.38 -1.96
CA LEU A 82 8.88 10.18 -1.73
C LEU A 82 9.35 9.51 -3.02
N TYR A 83 8.50 9.43 -4.04
CA TYR A 83 8.76 8.60 -5.21
C TYR A 83 8.86 9.37 -6.53
N GLY A 84 8.34 10.59 -6.61
CA GLY A 84 8.20 11.34 -7.87
C GLY A 84 9.47 12.03 -8.37
N LYS A 85 10.46 12.26 -7.50
CA LYS A 85 11.70 12.98 -7.83
C LYS A 85 12.79 12.10 -8.46
N ASN A 86 12.66 10.77 -8.39
CA ASN A 86 13.64 9.83 -8.90
C ASN A 86 13.01 8.93 -9.98
N PRO A 87 13.57 8.87 -11.22
CA PRO A 87 13.07 8.00 -12.29
C PRO A 87 12.98 6.51 -11.92
N VAL A 88 13.78 6.06 -10.96
CA VAL A 88 13.82 4.67 -10.52
C VAL A 88 12.61 4.34 -9.62
N THR A 89 12.12 5.31 -8.85
CA THR A 89 10.96 5.13 -7.94
C THR A 89 9.65 5.65 -8.53
N VAL A 90 9.71 6.49 -9.58
CA VAL A 90 8.50 7.10 -10.17
C VAL A 90 7.51 6.05 -10.69
N LYS A 91 7.99 4.87 -11.11
CA LYS A 91 7.14 3.74 -11.50
C LYS A 91 6.22 3.28 -10.38
N CYS A 92 6.64 3.35 -9.12
CA CYS A 92 5.80 3.01 -7.96
C CYS A 92 4.66 4.03 -7.78
N LEU A 93 4.97 5.33 -7.93
CA LEU A 93 3.98 6.39 -7.89
C LEU A 93 2.93 6.21 -8.99
N LEU A 94 3.37 5.94 -10.22
CA LEU A 94 2.46 5.74 -11.36
C LEU A 94 1.58 4.50 -11.18
N GLU A 95 2.13 3.40 -10.67
CA GLU A 95 1.36 2.19 -10.35
C GLU A 95 0.31 2.48 -9.25
N PHE A 96 0.68 3.23 -8.20
CA PHE A 96 -0.27 3.65 -7.16
C PHE A 96 -1.38 4.55 -7.73
N LEU A 97 -1.04 5.55 -8.53
CA LEU A 97 -1.99 6.45 -9.18
C LEU A 97 -2.94 5.73 -10.13
N LYS A 98 -2.49 4.64 -10.76
CA LYS A 98 -3.33 3.76 -11.57
C LYS A 98 -4.33 2.98 -10.71
N ILE A 99 -3.86 2.41 -9.59
CA ILE A 99 -4.66 1.53 -8.73
C ILE A 99 -5.70 2.31 -7.92
N LEU A 100 -5.35 3.51 -7.45
CA LEU A 100 -6.20 4.26 -6.52
C LEU A 100 -7.63 4.52 -7.06
N PRO A 101 -7.83 4.98 -8.31
CA PRO A 101 -9.17 5.13 -8.89
C PRO A 101 -9.93 3.80 -9.02
N GLU A 102 -9.25 2.70 -9.34
CA GLU A 102 -9.86 1.37 -9.44
C GLU A 102 -10.40 0.92 -8.08
N GLU A 103 -9.67 1.20 -6.98
CA GLU A 103 -10.11 0.87 -5.63
C GLU A 103 -11.30 1.74 -5.17
N ILE A 104 -11.34 3.03 -5.54
CA ILE A 104 -12.49 3.90 -5.24
C ILE A 104 -13.76 3.41 -5.95
N THR A 105 -13.62 2.93 -7.19
CA THR A 105 -14.78 2.55 -8.02
C THR A 105 -15.25 1.11 -7.81
N THR A 106 -14.36 0.20 -7.45
CA THR A 106 -14.66 -1.26 -7.40
C THR A 106 -14.88 -1.77 -5.98
N ASN A 107 -14.37 -1.11 -4.96
CA ASN A 107 -14.29 -1.68 -3.62
C ASN A 107 -15.54 -1.38 -2.78
N ASN A 108 -16.66 -2.03 -3.11
CA ASN A 108 -17.91 -2.04 -2.34
C ASN A 108 -17.78 -2.70 -0.93
N ARG A 109 -16.57 -3.06 -0.51
CA ARG A 109 -16.25 -3.65 0.81
C ARG A 109 -15.60 -2.65 1.78
N ILE A 110 -15.28 -1.44 1.33
CA ILE A 110 -14.78 -0.39 2.21
C ILE A 110 -15.99 0.43 2.67
N PRO A 111 -16.35 0.45 3.95
CA PRO A 111 -17.37 1.36 4.44
C PRO A 111 -16.84 2.80 4.33
N ILE A 112 -17.39 3.55 3.37
CA ILE A 112 -17.15 4.98 3.24
C ILE A 112 -18.03 5.64 4.32
N SER A 113 -17.40 6.29 5.31
CA SER A 113 -18.10 7.05 6.36
C SER A 113 -18.33 8.49 5.94
#